data_AF-A0A8S3GHG5-F1
#
_entry.id   AF-A0A8S3GHG5-F1
#
_cell.length_a   1.000
_cell.length_b   1.000
_cell.length_c   1.000
_cell.angle_alpha   90.00
_cell.angle_beta   90.00
_cell.angle_gamma   90.00
#
_symmetry.space_group_name_H-M   'P 1'
#
loop_
_entity.id
_entity.type
_entity.pdbx_description
1 polymer ?
#
loop_
_entity_poly.entity_id
_entity_poly.type
_entity_poly.pdbx_seq_one_letter_code
_entity_poly.pdbx_strand_id
1 'polypeptide(L)'
;MTKRLRKTFESTKFPQTPIIPCSAVSSLNLNELVSTLQQHVYIPRRSATGPFIFSVDHCFSIRGQGTVMTGTVLSGSVRINDSIEIVSLKEVRKVKSMQMFRKPIDRAIQGDRIGLCVTQFDPDKLERGIVCK
;
A
#
# COMPACT_ATOMS: atom_id res chain seq x y z
N MET A 1 13.49 -8.49 29.91
CA MET A 1 12.98 -7.51 28.91
C MET A 1 11.47 -7.62 28.70
N THR A 2 10.93 -8.82 28.45
CA THR A 2 9.49 -9.07 28.18
C THR A 2 8.53 -8.58 29.28
N LYS A 3 8.87 -8.76 30.56
CA LYS A 3 8.04 -8.28 31.69
C LYS A 3 7.86 -6.75 31.69
N ARG A 4 8.90 -6.01 31.30
CA ARG A 4 8.85 -4.53 31.20
C ARG A 4 7.96 -4.09 30.05
N LEU A 5 8.10 -4.74 28.89
CA LEU A 5 7.25 -4.47 27.71
C LEU A 5 5.77 -4.76 27.99
N ARG A 6 5.45 -5.86 28.68
CA ARG A 6 4.06 -6.17 29.08
C ARG A 6 3.45 -5.05 29.94
N LYS A 7 4.17 -4.60 30.97
CA LYS A 7 3.72 -3.49 31.81
C LYS A 7 3.50 -2.19 31.02
N THR A 8 4.30 -1.93 29.99
CA THR A 8 4.11 -0.76 29.11
C THR A 8 2.85 -0.89 28.23
N PHE A 9 2.52 -2.10 27.77
CA PHE A 9 1.35 -2.31 26.92
C PHE A 9 0.02 -2.39 27.69
N GLU A 10 0.04 -2.71 28.98
CA GLU A 10 -1.16 -2.80 29.84
C GLU A 10 -2.07 -1.57 29.77
N SER A 11 -1.51 -0.36 29.69
CA SER A 11 -2.27 0.89 29.63
C SER A 11 -2.69 1.28 28.21
N THR A 12 -2.40 0.47 27.20
CA THR A 12 -2.68 0.75 25.79
C THR A 12 -3.86 -0.08 25.29
N LYS A 13 -4.26 0.15 24.04
CA LYS A 13 -5.22 -0.74 23.33
C LYS A 13 -4.64 -2.12 22.95
N PHE A 14 -3.38 -2.40 23.30
CA PHE A 14 -2.65 -3.60 22.92
C PHE A 14 -2.15 -4.45 24.10
N PRO A 15 -2.93 -4.66 25.18
CA PRO A 15 -2.43 -5.27 26.41
C PRO A 15 -2.04 -6.76 26.26
N GLN A 16 -2.62 -7.46 25.27
CA GLN A 16 -2.44 -8.89 25.02
C GLN A 16 -1.56 -9.19 23.79
N THR A 17 -0.83 -8.20 23.28
CA THR A 17 -0.02 -8.39 22.07
C THR A 17 1.13 -9.38 22.33
N PRO A 18 1.35 -10.37 21.44
CA PRO A 18 2.45 -11.31 21.56
C PRO A 18 3.80 -10.60 21.46
N ILE A 19 4.77 -11.03 22.28
CA ILE A 19 6.14 -10.50 22.30
C ILE A 19 7.10 -11.65 22.00
N ILE A 20 7.74 -11.61 20.84
CA ILE A 20 8.60 -12.69 20.33
C ILE A 20 10.04 -12.18 20.23
N PRO A 21 10.98 -12.74 20.99
CA PRO A 21 12.40 -12.46 20.80
C PRO A 21 12.88 -13.13 19.51
N CYS A 22 13.44 -12.35 18.59
CA CYS A 22 14.01 -12.84 17.33
C CYS A 22 15.29 -12.07 16.98
N SER A 23 16.08 -12.63 16.06
CA SER A 23 17.24 -11.96 15.48
C SER A 23 17.21 -12.14 13.97
N ALA A 24 17.09 -11.03 13.24
CA ALA A 24 17.10 -11.05 11.78
C ALA A 24 18.47 -11.45 11.20
N VAL A 25 19.56 -11.13 11.91
CA VAL A 25 20.94 -11.39 11.44
C VAL A 25 21.30 -12.86 11.61
N SER A 26 20.95 -13.45 12.75
CA SER A 26 21.26 -14.86 13.06
C SER A 26 20.10 -15.81 12.76
N SER A 27 19.05 -15.32 12.11
CA SER A 27 17.82 -16.07 11.79
C SER A 27 17.14 -16.75 12.98
N LEU A 28 17.33 -16.23 14.20
CA LEU A 28 16.77 -16.81 15.41
C LEU A 28 15.26 -16.51 15.48
N ASN A 29 14.45 -17.55 15.70
CA ASN A 29 13.00 -17.49 15.92
C ASN A 29 12.19 -16.80 14.81
N LEU A 30 12.73 -16.72 13.58
CA LEU A 30 12.00 -16.10 12.46
C LEU A 30 10.75 -16.89 12.07
N ASN A 31 10.78 -18.22 12.16
CA ASN A 31 9.62 -19.06 11.86
C ASN A 31 8.47 -18.82 12.86
N GLU A 32 8.80 -18.66 14.15
CA GLU A 32 7.82 -18.33 15.20
C GLU A 32 7.23 -16.93 14.99
N LEU A 33 8.06 -15.97 14.57
CA LEU A 33 7.59 -14.64 14.22
C LEU A 33 6.61 -14.69 13.04
N VAL A 34 6.94 -15.40 11.97
CA VAL A 34 6.09 -15.54 10.78
C VAL A 34 4.76 -16.22 11.11
N SER A 35 4.79 -17.32 11.87
CA SER A 35 3.56 -18.03 12.26
C SER A 35 2.66 -17.15 13.13
N THR A 36 3.24 -16.39 14.06
CA THR A 36 2.47 -15.46 14.91
C THR A 36 1.86 -14.32 14.11
N LEU A 37 2.60 -13.76 13.14
CA LEU A 37 2.06 -12.75 12.22
C LEU A 37 0.86 -13.30 11.44
N GLN A 38 0.95 -14.53 10.92
CA GLN A 38 -0.16 -15.17 10.20
C GLN A 38 -1.40 -15.35 11.09
N GLN A 39 -1.23 -15.73 12.36
CA GLN A 39 -2.33 -15.93 13.30
C GLN A 39 -3.00 -14.61 13.74
N HIS A 40 -2.24 -13.52 13.80
CA HIS A 40 -2.73 -12.23 14.31
C HIS A 40 -3.08 -11.22 13.20
N VAL A 41 -2.88 -11.56 11.94
CA VAL A 41 -3.19 -10.64 10.84
C VAL A 41 -4.71 -10.41 10.79
N TYR A 42 -5.12 -9.17 11.01
CA TYR A 42 -6.49 -8.74 10.79
C TYR A 42 -6.68 -8.45 9.31
N ILE A 43 -7.63 -9.12 8.67
CA ILE A 43 -8.04 -8.81 7.29
C ILE A 43 -9.23 -7.84 7.39
N PRO A 44 -9.04 -6.53 7.09
CA PRO A 44 -10.12 -5.58 7.12
C PRO A 44 -11.15 -5.90 6.04
N ARG A 45 -12.42 -5.56 6.30
CA ARG A 45 -13.45 -5.58 5.26
C ARG A 45 -13.09 -4.55 4.20
N ARG A 46 -12.75 -5.02 3.01
CA ARG A 46 -12.41 -4.17 1.88
C ARG A 46 -13.70 -3.69 1.22
N SER A 47 -13.86 -2.37 1.09
CA SER A 47 -14.94 -1.78 0.32
C SER A 47 -14.43 -1.25 -1.01
N ALA A 48 -15.20 -1.50 -2.07
CA ALA A 48 -14.98 -0.88 -3.36
C ALA A 48 -15.84 0.38 -3.57
N THR A 49 -16.63 0.76 -2.56
CA THR A 49 -17.51 1.92 -2.59
C THR A 49 -16.82 3.16 -2.01
N GLY A 50 -17.35 4.33 -2.35
CA GLY A 50 -16.78 5.61 -1.92
C GLY A 50 -15.70 6.15 -2.87
N PRO A 51 -15.12 7.32 -2.54
CA PRO A 51 -14.12 7.96 -3.37
C PRO A 51 -12.86 7.11 -3.45
N PHE A 52 -12.24 7.12 -4.62
CA PHE A 52 -10.96 6.44 -4.82
C PHE A 52 -9.87 7.30 -4.18
N ILE A 53 -9.06 6.68 -3.32
CA ILE A 53 -7.89 7.32 -2.74
C ILE A 53 -6.73 6.34 -2.88
N PHE A 54 -5.64 6.80 -3.48
CA PHE A 54 -4.44 6.03 -3.74
C PHE A 54 -3.23 6.76 -3.17
N SER A 55 -2.56 6.11 -2.23
CA SER A 55 -1.34 6.62 -1.62
C SER A 55 -0.14 6.15 -2.42
N VAL A 56 0.52 7.09 -3.10
CA VAL A 56 1.73 6.85 -3.88
C VAL A 56 2.93 6.81 -2.94
N ASP A 57 3.74 5.76 -3.06
CA ASP A 57 5.00 5.60 -2.33
C ASP A 57 6.25 5.67 -3.20
N HIS A 58 6.15 5.34 -4.49
CA HIS A 58 7.20 5.56 -5.48
C HIS A 58 6.57 5.98 -6.81
N CYS A 59 7.29 6.81 -7.56
CA CYS A 59 6.91 7.24 -8.91
C CYS A 59 8.14 7.20 -9.81
N PHE A 60 7.97 6.68 -11.02
CA PHE A 60 9.04 6.62 -12.01
C PHE A 60 8.46 6.53 -13.41
N SER A 61 9.23 6.97 -14.42
CA SER A 61 8.82 6.87 -15.81
C SER A 61 9.36 5.62 -16.49
N ILE A 62 8.55 5.03 -17.38
CA ILE A 62 8.95 3.97 -18.30
C ILE A 62 8.88 4.52 -19.72
N ARG A 63 10.04 4.57 -20.40
CA ARG A 63 10.16 5.05 -21.77
C ARG A 63 9.18 4.34 -22.69
N GLY A 64 8.34 5.11 -23.38
CA GLY A 64 7.33 4.59 -24.32
C GLY A 64 6.02 4.10 -23.69
N GLN A 65 5.95 3.94 -22.36
CA GLN A 65 4.70 3.54 -21.69
C GLN A 65 4.03 4.70 -20.96
N GLY A 66 4.80 5.53 -20.27
CA GLY A 66 4.31 6.64 -19.45
C GLY A 66 4.91 6.64 -18.05
N THR A 67 4.23 7.29 -17.11
CA THR A 67 4.68 7.38 -15.72
C THR A 67 3.90 6.40 -14.85
N VAL A 68 4.63 5.61 -14.06
CA VAL A 68 4.10 4.58 -13.17
C VAL A 68 4.21 5.05 -11.73
N MET A 69 3.10 4.98 -11.01
CA MET A 69 3.01 5.23 -9.57
C MET A 69 2.74 3.91 -8.86
N THR A 70 3.59 3.52 -7.92
CA THR A 70 3.30 2.39 -7.02
C THR A 70 2.77 2.88 -5.70
N GLY A 71 1.80 2.16 -5.16
CA GLY A 71 1.11 2.63 -3.98
C GLY A 71 0.05 1.68 -3.48
N THR A 72 -0.68 2.13 -2.47
CA THR A 72 -1.79 1.37 -1.85
C THR A 72 -3.10 2.12 -2.02
N VAL A 73 -4.15 1.40 -2.44
CA VAL A 73 -5.51 1.93 -2.49
C VAL A 73 -6.05 2.02 -1.06
N LEU A 74 -6.25 3.24 -0.57
CA LEU A 74 -6.78 3.50 0.77
C LEU A 74 -8.31 3.42 0.82
N SER A 75 -9.00 3.74 -0.26
CA SER A 75 -10.46 3.77 -0.36
C SER A 75 -10.94 3.59 -1.80
N GLY A 76 -12.18 3.14 -1.97
CA GLY A 76 -12.88 3.08 -3.25
C GLY A 76 -12.32 2.03 -4.20
N SER A 77 -12.51 2.26 -5.50
CA SER A 77 -11.96 1.41 -6.55
C SER A 77 -11.60 2.21 -7.79
N VAL A 78 -10.66 1.67 -8.56
CA VAL A 78 -10.21 2.24 -9.84
C VAL A 78 -10.20 1.16 -10.91
N ARG A 79 -10.50 1.56 -12.14
CA ARG A 79 -10.43 0.72 -13.34
C ARG A 79 -9.53 1.34 -14.39
N ILE A 80 -9.06 0.52 -15.33
CA ILE A 80 -8.46 1.05 -16.56
C ILE A 80 -9.45 2.01 -17.22
N ASN A 81 -8.93 3.09 -17.80
CA ASN A 81 -9.67 4.20 -18.40
C ASN A 81 -10.35 5.18 -17.44
N ASP A 82 -10.28 4.96 -16.12
CA ASP A 82 -10.71 5.99 -15.17
C ASP A 82 -9.83 7.24 -15.27
N SER A 83 -10.42 8.41 -15.00
CA SER A 83 -9.67 9.65 -14.80
C SER A 83 -9.37 9.80 -13.32
N ILE A 84 -8.12 10.12 -12.99
CA ILE A 84 -7.62 10.32 -11.64
C ILE A 84 -6.91 11.67 -11.55
N GLU A 85 -7.04 12.35 -10.43
CA GLU A 85 -6.35 13.59 -10.13
C GLU A 85 -5.07 13.29 -9.33
N ILE A 86 -3.97 13.87 -9.77
CA ILE A 86 -2.71 13.92 -9.01
C ILE A 86 -2.70 15.24 -8.23
N VAL A 87 -3.05 15.17 -6.94
CA VAL A 87 -3.37 16.35 -6.12
C VAL A 87 -2.22 17.37 -6.06
N SER A 88 -0.97 16.90 -5.96
CA SER A 88 0.20 17.79 -5.90
C SER A 88 0.44 18.56 -7.20
N LEU A 89 0.04 18.00 -8.34
CA LEU A 89 0.21 18.61 -9.66
C LEU A 89 -1.03 19.38 -10.12
N LYS A 90 -2.18 19.16 -9.47
CA LYS A 90 -3.50 19.66 -9.91
C LYS A 90 -3.80 19.25 -11.36
N GLU A 91 -3.38 18.04 -11.72
CA GLU A 91 -3.55 17.49 -13.06
C GLU A 91 -4.44 16.25 -13.02
N VAL A 92 -5.35 16.16 -13.98
CA VAL A 92 -6.16 14.96 -14.21
C VAL A 92 -5.52 14.14 -15.31
N ARG A 93 -5.31 12.85 -15.04
CA ARG A 93 -4.70 11.90 -15.96
C ARG A 93 -5.56 10.64 -16.04
N LYS A 94 -5.57 10.01 -17.21
CA LYS A 94 -6.31 8.77 -17.46
C LYS A 94 -5.45 7.55 -17.13
N VAL A 95 -6.02 6.56 -16.43
CA VAL A 95 -5.37 5.29 -16.13
C VAL A 95 -5.23 4.46 -17.40
N LYS A 96 -3.99 4.19 -17.80
CA LYS A 96 -3.66 3.41 -19.01
C LYS A 96 -3.60 1.91 -18.73
N SER A 97 -2.93 1.54 -17.64
CA SER A 97 -2.78 0.14 -17.23
C SER A 97 -2.50 0.05 -15.73
N MET A 98 -2.78 -1.12 -15.16
CA MET A 98 -2.46 -1.43 -13.78
C MET A 98 -1.86 -2.83 -13.67
N GLN A 99 -0.98 -3.02 -12.69
CA GLN A 99 -0.32 -4.30 -12.43
C GLN A 99 -0.27 -4.61 -10.94
N MET A 100 -0.51 -5.87 -10.58
CA MET A 100 -0.37 -6.41 -9.24
C MET A 100 0.17 -7.84 -9.32
N PHE A 101 1.09 -8.23 -8.42
CA PHE A 101 1.73 -9.56 -8.43
C PHE A 101 2.34 -9.95 -9.80
N ARG A 102 2.97 -8.99 -10.48
CA ARG A 102 3.55 -9.13 -11.83
C ARG A 102 2.53 -9.47 -12.93
N LYS A 103 1.22 -9.35 -12.67
CA LYS A 103 0.15 -9.61 -13.63
C LYS A 103 -0.66 -8.34 -13.92
N PRO A 104 -1.09 -8.11 -15.17
CA PRO A 104 -2.00 -7.01 -15.47
C PRO A 104 -3.35 -7.24 -14.78
N ILE A 105 -3.98 -6.15 -14.34
CA ILE A 105 -5.31 -6.17 -13.72
C ILE A 105 -6.16 -5.04 -14.28
N ASP A 106 -7.47 -5.26 -14.41
CA ASP A 106 -8.40 -4.26 -14.94
C ASP A 106 -9.03 -3.38 -13.85
N ARG A 107 -8.99 -3.86 -12.61
CA ARG A 107 -9.61 -3.20 -11.45
C ARG A 107 -8.79 -3.43 -10.17
N ALA A 108 -8.71 -2.40 -9.34
CA ALA A 108 -8.17 -2.48 -7.99
C ALA A 108 -9.15 -1.89 -6.96
N ILE A 109 -9.10 -2.38 -5.73
CA ILE A 109 -9.97 -1.95 -4.62
C ILE A 109 -9.14 -1.62 -3.37
N GLN A 110 -9.80 -1.06 -2.35
CA GLN A 110 -9.19 -0.80 -1.05
C GLN A 110 -8.34 -1.97 -0.52
N GLY A 111 -7.12 -1.65 -0.09
CA GLY A 111 -6.15 -2.59 0.45
C GLY A 111 -5.20 -3.21 -0.59
N ASP A 112 -5.44 -3.01 -1.89
CA ASP A 112 -4.53 -3.49 -2.93
C ASP A 112 -3.31 -2.58 -3.06
N ARG A 113 -2.13 -3.18 -3.18
CA ARG A 113 -0.90 -2.50 -3.57
C ARG A 113 -0.67 -2.73 -5.06
N ILE A 114 -0.73 -1.67 -5.85
CA ILE A 114 -0.69 -1.75 -7.32
C ILE A 114 0.38 -0.82 -7.90
N GLY A 115 0.84 -1.15 -9.11
CA GLY A 115 1.46 -0.19 -10.01
C GLY A 115 0.41 0.37 -10.96
N LEU A 116 0.26 1.68 -11.02
CA LEU A 116 -0.71 2.40 -11.84
C LEU A 116 0.03 3.25 -12.86
N CYS A 117 -0.20 3.00 -14.15
CA CYS A 117 0.43 3.73 -15.26
C CYS A 117 -0.52 4.77 -15.85
N VAL A 118 -0.01 5.99 -16.05
CA VAL A 118 -0.70 7.11 -16.70
C VAL A 118 0.14 7.69 -17.83
N THR A 119 -0.45 8.61 -18.60
CA THR A 119 0.30 9.42 -19.57
C THR A 119 1.49 10.12 -18.90
N GLN A 120 2.62 10.15 -19.61
CA GLN A 120 3.89 10.68 -19.12
C GLN A 120 3.76 12.05 -18.45
N PHE A 121 4.38 12.15 -17.27
CA PHE A 121 4.71 13.37 -16.56
C PHE A 121 6.06 13.20 -15.86
N ASP A 122 6.62 14.29 -15.36
CA ASP A 122 7.91 14.30 -14.67
C ASP A 122 7.80 13.65 -13.27
N PRO A 123 8.41 12.48 -13.03
CA PRO A 123 8.30 11.77 -11.75
C PRO A 123 8.90 12.55 -10.58
N ASP A 124 9.86 13.45 -10.81
CA ASP A 124 10.52 14.25 -9.75
C ASP A 124 9.53 15.22 -9.08
N LYS A 125 8.41 15.52 -9.74
CA LYS A 125 7.34 16.36 -9.19
C LYS A 125 6.40 15.60 -8.23
N LEU A 126 6.54 14.27 -8.13
CA LEU A 126 5.74 13.43 -7.24
C LEU A 126 6.55 12.20 -6.80
N GLU A 127 7.32 12.33 -5.71
CA GLU A 127 7.98 11.16 -5.11
C GLU A 127 6.98 10.33 -4.26
N ARG A 128 6.19 11.01 -3.43
CA ARG A 128 5.10 10.47 -2.60
C ARG A 128 3.93 11.42 -2.61
N GLY A 129 2.70 10.90 -2.49
CA GLY A 129 1.53 11.76 -2.43
C GLY A 129 0.20 11.02 -2.57
N ILE A 130 -0.86 11.77 -2.82
CA ILE A 130 -2.22 11.26 -2.94
C ILE A 130 -2.72 11.46 -4.37
N VAL A 131 -3.36 10.42 -4.87
CA VAL A 131 -4.11 10.40 -6.11
C VAL A 131 -5.56 10.05 -5.78
N CYS A 132 -6.52 10.75 -6.37
CA CYS A 132 -7.94 10.51 -6.10
C CYS A 132 -8.80 10.54 -7.37
N LYS A 133 -10.03 10.05 -7.26
CA LYS A 133 -11.10 10.16 -8.28
C LYS A 133 -12.35 10.72 -7.64
#